data_AF-A0A0U2UQA9-F1
#
_entry.id   AF-A0A0U2UQA9-F1
#
_cell.length_a   1.000
_cell.length_b   1.000
_cell.length_c   1.000
_cell.angle_alpha   90.00
_cell.angle_beta   90.00
_cell.angle_gamma   90.00
#
_symmetry.space_group_name_H-M   'P 1'
#
loop_
_entity.id
_entity.type
_entity.pdbx_description
1 polymer ?
#
loop_
_entity_poly.entity_id
_entity_poly.type
_entity_poly.pdbx_seq_one_letter_code
_entity_poly.pdbx_strand_id
1 'polypeptide(L)'
;MFISRILNAVDHPYITGKGGRKANNGVGSMQGLTIKSLKHHVALQPLFAIIGAGMIFVGSYVFRLATKTTDINWSKDKNPAGPMSYYENRQFQFLNPSGADYSKMSDVRPKYE
;
A
#
# COMPACT_ATOMS: atom_id res chain seq x y z
N MET A 1 3.55 -32.77 34.68
CA MET A 1 3.72 -32.16 33.35
C MET A 1 4.29 -30.75 33.50
N PHE A 2 5.59 -30.57 33.26
CA PHE A 2 6.25 -29.27 33.38
C PHE A 2 5.93 -28.36 32.18
N ILE A 3 5.84 -28.96 30.99
CA ILE A 3 5.50 -28.27 29.73
C ILE A 3 4.07 -27.71 29.76
N SER A 4 3.09 -28.44 30.31
CA SER A 4 1.71 -27.94 30.39
C SER A 4 1.56 -26.73 31.33
N ARG A 5 2.36 -26.65 32.41
CA ARG A 5 2.38 -25.47 33.29
C ARG A 5 2.94 -24.23 32.60
N ILE A 6 3.95 -24.38 31.75
CA ILE A 6 4.52 -23.27 30.97
C ILE A 6 3.53 -22.83 29.87
N LEU A 7 2.90 -23.78 29.19
CA LEU A 7 1.88 -23.47 28.17
C LEU A 7 0.64 -22.78 28.77
N ASN A 8 0.17 -23.25 29.93
CA ASN A 8 -1.00 -22.70 30.62
C ASN A 8 -0.68 -21.42 31.43
N ALA A 9 0.58 -20.98 31.50
CA ALA A 9 0.94 -19.74 32.20
C ALA A 9 0.32 -18.49 31.52
N VAL A 10 -0.02 -18.59 30.24
CA VAL A 10 -0.75 -17.56 29.49
C VAL A 10 -2.20 -17.42 29.96
N ASP A 11 -2.81 -18.47 30.48
CA ASP A 11 -4.19 -18.50 30.99
C ASP A 11 -4.24 -18.18 32.48
N HIS A 12 -3.63 -17.07 32.86
CA HIS A 12 -3.68 -16.53 34.21
C HIS A 12 -4.78 -15.46 34.32
N PRO A 13 -5.52 -15.35 35.45
CA PRO A 13 -6.57 -14.33 35.63
C PRO A 13 -6.09 -12.89 35.39
N TYR A 14 -4.82 -12.62 35.63
CA TYR A 14 -4.19 -11.32 35.32
C TYR A 14 -4.04 -11.03 33.82
N ILE A 15 -3.94 -12.07 32.98
CA ILE A 15 -3.76 -11.96 31.54
C ILE A 15 -5.10 -12.05 30.81
N THR A 16 -5.90 -13.08 31.08
CA THR A 16 -7.13 -13.42 30.35
C THR A 16 -8.42 -13.12 31.13
N GLY A 17 -8.33 -12.84 32.44
CA GLY A 17 -9.49 -12.52 33.27
C GLY A 17 -10.08 -11.14 32.96
N LYS A 18 -11.25 -10.86 33.54
CA LYS A 18 -11.95 -9.57 33.41
C LYS A 18 -11.07 -8.45 33.99
N GLY A 19 -10.73 -7.46 33.16
CA GLY A 19 -9.79 -6.40 33.52
C GLY A 19 -8.31 -6.80 33.43
N GLY A 20 -8.02 -8.00 32.94
CA GLY A 20 -6.67 -8.48 32.69
C GLY A 20 -6.01 -7.78 31.50
N ARG A 21 -4.70 -8.01 31.34
CA ARG A 21 -3.87 -7.32 30.34
C ARG A 21 -4.39 -7.43 28.92
N LYS A 22 -4.93 -8.58 28.50
CA LYS A 22 -5.48 -8.75 27.14
C LYS A 22 -6.71 -7.86 26.89
N ALA A 23 -7.51 -7.59 27.91
CA ALA A 23 -8.68 -6.71 27.80
C ALA A 23 -8.27 -5.23 27.73
N ASN A 24 -7.25 -4.83 28.50
CA ASN A 24 -6.83 -3.43 28.60
C ASN A 24 -5.84 -3.00 27.49
N ASN A 25 -5.09 -3.94 26.90
CA ASN A 25 -4.09 -3.68 25.86
C ASN A 25 -4.50 -4.23 24.48
N GLY A 26 -5.79 -4.50 24.28
CA GLY A 26 -6.30 -4.99 22.99
C GLY A 26 -6.44 -3.87 21.95
N VAL A 27 -6.57 -4.23 20.68
CA VAL A 27 -6.81 -3.25 19.60
C VAL A 27 -8.07 -2.41 19.86
N GLY A 28 -9.07 -2.99 20.53
CA GLY A 28 -10.31 -2.31 20.90
C GLY A 28 -10.20 -1.32 22.07
N SER A 29 -9.11 -1.36 22.86
CA SER A 29 -8.88 -0.40 23.94
C SER A 29 -8.12 0.85 23.47
N MET A 30 -7.56 0.84 22.26
CA MET A 30 -6.94 2.01 21.65
C MET A 30 -8.00 3.02 21.19
N GLN A 31 -7.84 4.28 21.62
CA GLN A 31 -8.73 5.36 21.22
C GLN A 31 -8.61 5.65 19.72
N GLY A 32 -9.75 5.89 19.06
CA GLY A 32 -9.82 6.17 17.62
C GLY A 32 -9.88 4.95 16.70
N LEU A 33 -9.51 3.75 17.17
CA LEU A 33 -9.53 2.52 16.33
C LEU A 33 -10.85 1.76 16.34
N THR A 34 -11.77 2.11 17.24
CA THR A 34 -13.13 1.57 17.24
C THR A 34 -14.11 2.64 16.77
N ILE A 35 -15.18 2.23 16.09
CA ILE A 35 -16.24 3.14 15.63
C ILE A 35 -16.83 3.92 16.81
N LYS A 36 -16.97 3.28 17.98
CA LYS A 36 -17.46 3.92 19.20
C LYS A 36 -16.53 5.04 19.68
N SER A 37 -15.21 4.78 19.72
CA SER A 37 -14.22 5.77 20.15
C SER A 37 -14.07 6.90 19.12
N LEU A 38 -14.12 6.59 17.82
CA LEU A 38 -14.03 7.59 16.75
C LEU A 38 -15.25 8.53 16.71
N LYS A 39 -16.43 8.03 17.05
CA LYS A 39 -17.64 8.87 17.22
C LYS A 39 -17.57 9.75 18.48
N HIS A 40 -16.94 9.27 19.55
CA HIS A 40 -16.74 10.03 20.77
C HIS A 40 -15.69 11.14 20.61
N HIS A 41 -14.59 10.85 19.92
CA HIS A 41 -13.49 11.77 19.67
C HIS A 41 -13.51 12.29 18.23
N VAL A 42 -14.45 13.18 17.94
CA VAL A 42 -14.67 13.74 16.58
C VAL A 42 -13.43 14.44 16.02
N ALA A 43 -12.59 15.03 16.87
CA ALA A 43 -11.35 15.68 16.46
C ALA A 43 -10.33 14.74 15.76
N LEU A 44 -10.41 13.42 16.00
CA LEU A 44 -9.52 12.44 15.37
C LEU A 44 -9.88 12.17 13.90
N GLN A 45 -11.13 12.42 13.49
CA GLN A 45 -11.62 12.10 12.15
C GLN A 45 -10.85 12.82 11.02
N PRO A 46 -10.64 14.16 11.06
CA PRO A 46 -9.86 14.84 10.01
C PRO A 46 -8.39 14.38 9.99
N LEU A 47 -7.82 14.04 11.14
CA LEU A 47 -6.46 13.51 11.22
C LEU A 47 -6.35 12.16 10.49
N PHE A 48 -7.28 11.24 10.76
CA PHE A 48 -7.34 9.95 10.06
C PHE A 48 -7.58 10.12 8.56
N ALA A 49 -8.40 11.09 8.15
CA ALA A 49 -8.67 11.34 6.75
C ALA A 49 -7.42 11.78 5.98
N ILE A 50 -6.68 12.77 6.49
CA ILE A 50 -5.48 13.30 5.82
C ILE A 50 -4.36 12.24 5.77
N ILE A 51 -4.14 11.53 6.88
CA ILE A 51 -3.12 10.47 6.94
C ILE A 51 -3.50 9.32 6.01
N GLY A 52 -4.76 8.85 6.07
CA GLY A 52 -5.26 7.77 5.23
C GLY A 52 -5.20 8.13 3.73
N ALA A 53 -5.59 9.36 3.38
CA ALA A 53 -5.46 9.86 2.02
C ALA A 53 -3.99 9.89 1.56
N GLY A 54 -3.08 10.36 2.40
CA GLY A 54 -1.63 10.34 2.11
C GLY A 54 -1.08 8.93 1.90
N MET A 55 -1.47 7.97 2.74
CA MET A 55 -1.07 6.57 2.60
C MET A 55 -1.56 5.96 1.28
N ILE A 56 -2.83 6.18 0.92
CA ILE A 56 -3.41 5.70 -0.33
C ILE A 56 -2.71 6.35 -1.53
N PHE A 57 -2.44 7.66 -1.47
CA PHE A 57 -1.73 8.38 -2.53
C PHE A 57 -0.32 7.82 -2.75
N VAL A 58 0.47 7.66 -1.69
CA VAL A 58 1.83 7.09 -1.80
C VAL A 58 1.78 5.65 -2.29
N GLY A 59 0.89 4.81 -1.75
CA GLY A 59 0.73 3.42 -2.18
C GLY A 59 0.35 3.29 -3.66
N SER A 60 -0.60 4.11 -4.12
CA SER A 60 -1.00 4.15 -5.54
C SER A 60 0.11 4.69 -6.44
N TYR A 61 0.90 5.66 -5.99
CA TYR A 61 2.05 6.17 -6.74
C TYR A 61 3.15 5.13 -6.87
N VAL A 62 3.49 4.41 -5.80
CA VAL A 62 4.45 3.29 -5.85
C VAL A 62 3.96 2.19 -6.78
N PHE A 63 2.66 1.84 -6.73
CA PHE A 63 2.07 0.87 -7.65
C PHE A 63 2.15 1.32 -9.12
N ARG A 64 1.88 2.61 -9.39
CA ARG A 64 2.08 3.20 -10.71
C ARG A 64 3.55 3.08 -11.14
N LEU A 65 4.49 3.43 -10.27
CA LEU A 65 5.91 3.35 -10.59
C LEU A 65 6.32 1.92 -10.94
N ALA A 66 5.87 0.93 -10.17
CA ALA A 66 6.15 -0.47 -10.44
C ALA A 66 5.59 -0.94 -11.80
N THR A 67 4.45 -0.42 -12.25
CA THR A 67 3.73 -0.97 -13.41
C THR A 67 3.85 -0.16 -14.71
N LYS A 68 4.24 1.12 -14.64
CA LYS A 68 4.22 2.05 -15.78
C LYS A 68 5.56 2.74 -16.06
N THR A 69 6.59 2.50 -15.27
CA THR A 69 7.92 3.11 -15.46
C THR A 69 8.77 2.24 -16.39
N THR A 70 9.57 2.88 -17.23
CA THR A 70 10.38 2.25 -18.29
C THR A 70 11.57 1.43 -17.79
N ASP A 71 11.94 1.59 -16.52
CA ASP A 71 13.08 0.94 -15.86
C ASP A 71 12.72 -0.38 -15.17
N ILE A 72 11.43 -0.72 -15.08
CA ILE A 72 10.94 -1.94 -14.44
C ILE A 72 10.28 -2.83 -15.49
N ASN A 73 10.74 -4.08 -15.58
CA ASN A 73 10.17 -5.09 -16.46
C ASN A 73 9.70 -6.32 -15.65
N TRP A 74 8.41 -6.62 -15.75
CA TRP A 74 7.80 -7.83 -15.16
C TRP A 74 7.69 -8.98 -16.16
N SER A 75 7.86 -8.70 -17.45
CA SER A 75 7.72 -9.69 -18.52
C SER A 75 8.99 -10.52 -18.65
N LYS A 76 8.81 -11.85 -18.70
CA LYS A 76 9.86 -12.80 -19.05
C LYS A 76 9.77 -13.12 -20.54
N ASP A 77 10.11 -12.15 -21.38
CA ASP A 77 10.25 -12.37 -22.82
C ASP A 77 11.71 -12.71 -23.16
N LYS A 78 11.93 -13.67 -24.06
CA LYS A 78 13.25 -14.02 -24.57
C LYS A 78 13.70 -13.06 -25.66
N ASN A 79 12.77 -12.46 -26.40
CA ASN A 79 13.08 -11.46 -27.41
C ASN A 79 13.13 -10.07 -26.76
N PRO A 80 14.28 -9.37 -26.79
CA PRO A 80 14.39 -8.03 -26.21
C PRO A 80 13.54 -6.98 -26.96
N ALA A 81 13.11 -7.23 -28.19
CA ALA A 81 12.34 -6.27 -28.99
C ALA A 81 10.97 -5.93 -28.38
N GLY A 82 10.25 -6.92 -27.84
CA GLY A 82 8.91 -6.73 -27.25
C GLY A 82 8.91 -5.81 -26.04
N PRO A 83 9.68 -6.11 -24.97
CA PRO A 83 9.77 -5.26 -23.79
C PRO A 83 10.32 -3.85 -24.07
N MET A 84 11.27 -3.71 -25.00
CA MET A 84 11.89 -2.42 -25.31
C MET A 84 11.00 -1.53 -26.19
N SER A 85 10.15 -2.11 -27.04
CA SER A 85 9.19 -1.36 -27.87
C SER A 85 7.90 -1.00 -27.12
N TYR A 86 7.57 -1.68 -26.02
CA TYR A 86 6.34 -1.49 -25.23
C TYR A 86 6.06 -0.03 -24.83
N TYR A 87 7.10 0.74 -24.55
CA TYR A 87 7.02 2.13 -24.08
C TYR A 87 7.01 3.16 -25.23
N GLU A 88 6.96 2.73 -26.49
CA GLU A 88 6.80 3.64 -27.63
C GLU A 88 5.54 4.50 -27.49
N ASN A 89 5.67 5.81 -27.73
CA ASN A 89 4.53 6.74 -27.78
C ASN A 89 3.66 6.72 -26.51
N ARG A 90 4.25 6.34 -25.36
CA ARG A 90 3.58 6.37 -24.06
C ARG A 90 4.11 7.50 -23.19
N GLN A 91 3.21 8.11 -22.46
CA GLN A 91 3.53 9.12 -21.48
C GLN A 91 4.24 8.49 -20.27
N PHE A 92 5.48 8.92 -20.02
CA PHE A 92 6.26 8.49 -18.86
C PHE A 92 5.91 9.27 -17.59
N GLN A 93 5.79 10.60 -17.71
CA GLN A 93 5.53 11.48 -16.57
C GLN A 93 4.10 11.33 -16.06
N PHE A 94 3.87 11.51 -14.76
CA PHE A 94 2.53 11.37 -14.18
C PHE A 94 1.57 12.44 -14.72
N LEU A 95 2.06 13.65 -14.89
CA LEU A 95 1.30 14.79 -15.39
C LEU A 95 1.83 15.17 -16.77
N ASN A 96 0.93 15.65 -17.63
CA ASN A 96 1.26 16.25 -18.91
C ASN A 96 0.61 17.65 -18.98
N PRO A 97 1.12 18.62 -18.20
CA PRO A 97 0.57 19.97 -18.19
C PRO A 97 0.76 20.69 -19.53
N SER A 98 1.75 20.26 -20.34
CA SER A 98 2.01 20.78 -21.68
C SER A 98 1.02 20.29 -22.75
N GLY A 99 0.20 19.26 -22.46
CA GLY A 99 -0.70 18.68 -23.46
C GLY A 99 0.00 18.04 -24.65
N ALA A 100 1.23 17.54 -24.46
CA ALA A 100 2.00 16.90 -25.53
C ALA A 100 1.26 15.66 -26.08
N ASP A 101 1.18 15.55 -27.41
CA ASP A 101 0.62 14.39 -28.09
C ASP A 101 1.70 13.31 -28.26
N TYR A 102 1.69 12.30 -27.38
CA TYR A 102 2.65 11.20 -27.41
C TYR A 102 2.44 10.26 -28.59
N SER A 103 1.29 10.28 -29.28
CA SER A 103 1.02 9.36 -30.39
C SER A 103 1.92 9.58 -31.60
N LYS A 104 2.56 10.75 -31.69
CA LYS A 104 3.41 11.19 -32.82
C LYS A 104 4.83 11.55 -32.38
N MET A 105 5.23 11.15 -31.17
CA MET A 105 6.50 11.58 -30.59
C MET A 105 7.69 10.72 -31.03
N SER A 106 7.46 9.45 -31.40
CA SER A 106 8.52 8.60 -31.92
C SER A 106 8.91 8.98 -33.34
N ASP A 107 10.22 9.09 -33.54
CA ASP A 107 10.81 9.28 -34.87
C ASP A 107 10.81 7.96 -35.66
N VAL A 108 11.04 8.04 -36.98
CA VAL A 108 11.05 6.84 -37.85
C VAL A 108 12.20 5.91 -37.44
N ARG A 109 11.86 4.80 -36.80
CA ARG A 109 12.82 3.80 -36.29
C ARG A 109 12.51 2.40 -36.81
N PRO A 110 13.51 1.52 -36.92
CA PRO A 110 13.28 0.13 -37.32
C PRO A 110 12.35 -0.55 -36.31
N LYS A 111 11.34 -1.25 -36.81
CA LYS A 111 10.45 -2.09 -36.00
C LYS A 111 11.04 -3.48 -35.97
N TYR A 112 11.29 -3.99 -34.77
CA TYR A 112 11.81 -5.33 -34.55
C TYR A 112 10.65 -6.21 -34.06
N GLU A 113 10.45 -7.34 -34.72
CA GLU A 113 9.49 -8.38 -34.32
C GLU A 113 10.04 -9.23 -33.16
#